data_AF-A0A8T4TYU3-F1
#
_entry.id   AF-A0A8T4TYU3-F1
#
_cell.length_a   1.000
_cell.length_b   1.000
_cell.length_c   1.000
_cell.angle_alpha   90.00
_cell.angle_beta   90.00
_cell.angle_gamma   90.00
#
_symmetry.space_group_name_H-M   'P 1'
#
loop_
_entity.id
_entity.type
_entity.pdbx_description
1 polymer ?
#
loop_
_entity_poly.entity_id
_entity_poly.type
_entity_poly.pdbx_seq_one_letter_code
_entity_poly.pdbx_strand_id
1 'polypeptide(L)'
;MITNKQILIFKKSSDTLYSAKDYTSATILYFKTLFAIQDILLLKKIGESPKDHTIRFRKLELHFPDLFQELDLEFDTYGDTYSKIIDKTTCERIKKIVENDINKYKIKE
;
A
#
# COMPACT_ATOMS: atom_id res chain seq x y z
N MET A 1 15.46 2.85 6.13
CA MET A 1 14.39 2.17 6.90
C MET A 1 13.14 3.00 6.79
N ILE A 2 12.01 2.41 6.37
CA ILE A 2 10.72 3.10 6.34
C ILE A 2 10.25 3.39 7.76
N THR A 3 9.73 4.60 7.99
CA THR A 3 9.20 5.06 9.28
C THR A 3 7.70 5.33 9.18
N ASN A 4 6.99 5.34 10.32
CA ASN A 4 5.58 5.76 10.36
C ASN A 4 5.38 7.13 9.72
N LYS A 5 6.28 8.09 9.98
CA LYS A 5 6.24 9.42 9.37
C LYS A 5 6.27 9.37 7.85
N GLN A 6 7.11 8.51 7.26
CA GLN A 6 7.16 8.35 5.80
C GLN A 6 5.88 7.72 5.24
N ILE A 7 5.29 6.74 5.93
CA ILE A 7 3.98 6.17 5.56
C ILE A 7 2.91 7.27 5.53
N LEU A 8 2.85 8.10 6.57
CA LEU A 8 1.88 9.19 6.66
C LEU A 8 2.10 10.27 5.59
N ILE A 9 3.35 10.54 5.21
CA ILE A 9 3.68 11.43 4.08
C ILE A 9 3.15 10.84 2.77
N PHE A 10 3.35 9.55 2.49
CA PHE A 10 2.80 8.92 1.29
C PHE A 10 1.26 8.97 1.29
N LYS A 11 0.61 8.69 2.43
CA LYS A 11 -0.84 8.81 2.54
C LYS A 11 -1.33 10.23 2.24
N LYS A 12 -0.74 11.24 2.87
CA LYS A 12 -1.10 12.65 2.66
C LYS A 12 -0.94 13.08 1.21
N SER A 13 0.15 12.69 0.57
CA SER A 13 0.37 12.96 -0.86
C SER A 13 -0.66 12.23 -1.73
N SER A 14 -1.08 11.02 -1.35
CA SER A 14 -2.09 10.24 -2.08
C SER A 14 -3.46 10.93 -1.97
N ASP A 15 -3.81 11.41 -0.77
CA ASP A 15 -5.04 12.18 -0.53
C ASP A 15 -5.06 13.50 -1.32
N THR A 16 -3.89 14.13 -1.49
CA THR A 16 -3.75 15.36 -2.29
C THR A 16 -4.06 15.08 -3.76
N LEU A 17 -3.47 14.04 -4.34
CA LEU A 17 -3.72 13.63 -5.73
C LEU A 17 -5.18 13.20 -5.95
N TYR A 18 -5.73 12.44 -5.00
CA TYR A 18 -7.13 12.04 -5.02
C TYR A 18 -8.07 13.26 -5.03
N SER A 19 -7.78 14.27 -4.21
CA SER A 19 -8.56 15.51 -4.15
C SER A 19 -8.45 16.33 -5.44
N ALA A 20 -7.31 16.25 -6.13
CA ALA A 20 -7.09 16.84 -7.45
C ALA A 20 -7.75 16.03 -8.59
N LYS A 21 -8.44 14.92 -8.29
CA LYS A 21 -9.06 13.98 -9.24
C LYS A 21 -8.06 13.25 -10.15
N ASP A 22 -6.76 13.27 -9.80
CA ASP A 22 -5.76 12.43 -10.45
C ASP A 22 -5.77 11.03 -9.80
N TYR A 23 -6.78 10.24 -10.17
CA TYR A 23 -7.03 8.92 -9.57
C TYR A 23 -5.96 7.89 -9.93
N THR A 24 -5.33 8.00 -11.11
CA THR A 24 -4.22 7.12 -11.50
C THR A 24 -3.02 7.36 -10.59
N SER A 25 -2.54 8.60 -10.49
CA SER A 25 -1.39 8.92 -9.64
C SER A 25 -1.69 8.69 -8.16
N ALA A 26 -2.91 8.99 -7.71
CA ALA A 26 -3.35 8.70 -6.35
C ALA A 26 -3.29 7.19 -6.06
N THR A 27 -3.77 6.34 -6.98
CA THR A 27 -3.75 4.88 -6.83
C THR A 27 -2.32 4.34 -6.71
N ILE A 28 -1.40 4.81 -7.56
CA ILE A 28 0.04 4.47 -7.47
C ILE A 28 0.58 4.78 -6.08
N LEU A 29 0.25 5.96 -5.54
CA LEU A 29 0.79 6.40 -4.26
C LEU A 29 0.10 5.74 -3.05
N TYR A 30 -1.17 5.34 -3.19
CA TYR A 30 -1.82 4.48 -2.20
C TYR A 30 -1.16 3.10 -2.15
N PHE A 31 -0.83 2.47 -3.28
CA PHE A 31 -0.04 1.23 -3.29
C PHE A 31 1.33 1.42 -2.64
N LYS A 32 2.01 2.54 -2.93
CA LYS A 32 3.28 2.87 -2.25
C LYS A 32 3.11 2.98 -0.73
N THR A 33 1.99 3.53 -0.29
CA THR A 33 1.65 3.60 1.15
C THR A 33 1.41 2.19 1.72
N LEU A 34 0.64 1.35 1.02
CA LEU A 34 0.38 -0.04 1.40
C LEU A 34 1.68 -0.86 1.51
N PHE A 35 2.57 -0.75 0.53
CA PHE A 35 3.88 -1.42 0.56
C PHE A 35 4.74 -0.96 1.74
N ALA A 36 4.72 0.33 2.05
CA ALA A 36 5.45 0.88 3.19
C ALA A 36 4.92 0.36 4.54
N ILE A 37 3.60 0.15 4.66
CA ILE A 37 2.98 -0.48 5.83
C ILE A 37 3.46 -1.94 5.95
N GLN A 38 3.40 -2.70 4.88
CA GLN A 38 3.86 -4.09 4.87
C GLN A 38 5.35 -4.20 5.20
N ASP A 39 6.18 -3.30 4.70
CA ASP A 39 7.63 -3.28 4.95
C ASP A 39 7.94 -3.08 6.44
N ILE A 40 7.25 -2.16 7.12
CA ILE A 40 7.46 -1.94 8.55
C ILE A 40 6.96 -3.12 9.39
N LEU A 41 5.87 -3.78 8.96
CA LEU A 41 5.34 -4.96 9.64
C LEU A 41 6.29 -6.16 9.52
N LEU A 42 6.80 -6.43 8.31
CA LEU A 42 7.80 -7.45 8.07
C LEU A 42 9.10 -7.15 8.84
N LEU A 43 9.56 -5.90 8.80
CA LEU A 43 10.75 -5.50 9.54
C LEU A 43 10.60 -5.74 11.05
N LYS A 44 9.44 -5.40 11.62
CA LYS A 44 9.15 -5.66 13.05
C LYS A 44 9.03 -7.15 13.37
N LYS A 45 8.50 -7.96 12.45
CA LYS A 45 8.22 -9.38 12.67
C LYS A 45 9.43 -10.28 12.48
N ILE A 46 10.26 -10.00 11.46
CA ILE A 46 11.37 -10.85 11.03
C ILE A 46 12.70 -10.12 10.83
N GLY A 47 12.77 -8.81 11.08
CA GLY A 47 14.01 -8.04 10.95
C GLY A 47 14.41 -7.71 9.50
N GLU A 48 13.54 -7.99 8.53
CA GLU A 48 13.82 -7.81 7.10
C GLU A 48 12.71 -7.01 6.41
N SER A 49 13.10 -6.14 5.46
CA SER A 49 12.17 -5.55 4.49
C SER A 49 12.42 -6.18 3.11
N PRO A 50 11.37 -6.52 2.34
CA PRO A 50 11.53 -7.12 1.02
C PRO A 50 12.22 -6.16 0.04
N LYS A 51 13.02 -6.70 -0.87
CA LYS A 51 13.75 -5.92 -1.88
C LYS A 51 12.97 -5.72 -3.18
N ASP A 52 11.99 -6.59 -3.43
CA ASP A 52 11.14 -6.60 -4.62
C ASP A 52 9.78 -7.22 -4.29
N HIS A 53 8.88 -7.22 -5.28
CA HIS A 53 7.54 -7.77 -5.13
C HIS A 53 7.54 -9.29 -4.89
N THR A 54 8.37 -10.06 -5.61
CA THR A 54 8.44 -11.52 -5.45
C THR A 54 8.78 -11.91 -4.00
N ILE A 55 9.79 -11.25 -3.41
CA ILE A 55 10.17 -11.47 -2.01
C ILE A 55 9.05 -10.98 -1.08
N ARG A 56 8.42 -9.83 -1.36
CA ARG A 56 7.29 -9.31 -0.58
C ARG A 56 6.15 -10.31 -0.49
N PHE A 57 5.67 -10.83 -1.62
CA PHE A 57 4.58 -11.80 -1.67
C PHE A 57 4.91 -13.04 -0.84
N ARG A 58 6.09 -13.65 -1.07
CA ARG A 58 6.52 -14.84 -0.31
C ARG A 58 6.61 -14.59 1.20
N LYS A 59 7.12 -13.43 1.61
CA LYS A 59 7.26 -13.09 3.04
C LYS A 59 5.92 -12.77 3.68
N LEU A 60 5.01 -12.11 2.95
CA LEU A 60 3.65 -11.87 3.43
C LEU A 60 2.86 -13.18 3.54
N GLU A 61 2.93 -14.06 2.56
CA GLU A 61 2.25 -15.36 2.60
C GLU A 61 2.63 -16.16 3.86
N LEU A 62 3.92 -16.15 4.21
CA LEU A 62 4.44 -16.89 5.36
C LEU A 62 4.11 -16.24 6.72
N HIS A 63 4.06 -14.90 6.80
CA HIS A 63 4.03 -14.19 8.09
C HIS A 63 2.76 -13.37 8.34
N PHE A 64 2.05 -13.00 7.29
CA PHE A 64 0.85 -12.15 7.29
C PHE A 64 -0.12 -12.59 6.18
N PRO A 65 -0.69 -13.81 6.25
CA PRO A 65 -1.51 -14.39 5.17
C PRO A 65 -2.71 -13.50 4.78
N ASP A 66 -3.31 -12.80 5.75
CA ASP A 66 -4.40 -11.86 5.47
C ASP A 66 -3.94 -10.69 4.58
N LEU A 67 -2.75 -10.13 4.85
CA LEU A 67 -2.17 -9.05 4.04
C LEU A 67 -1.72 -9.53 2.67
N PHE A 68 -1.27 -10.79 2.60
CA PHE A 68 -0.96 -11.43 1.31
C PHE A 68 -2.23 -11.53 0.46
N GLN A 69 -3.33 -12.07 1.01
CA GLN A 69 -4.58 -12.22 0.28
C GLN A 69 -5.13 -10.87 -0.22
N GLU A 70 -5.11 -9.85 0.64
CA GLU A 70 -5.57 -8.51 0.23
C GLU A 70 -4.68 -7.90 -0.86
N LEU A 71 -3.35 -8.07 -0.75
CA LEU A 71 -2.43 -7.58 -1.78
C LEU A 71 -2.59 -8.33 -3.11
N ASP A 72 -2.72 -9.65 -3.07
CA ASP A 72 -2.86 -10.51 -4.25
C ASP A 72 -4.09 -10.14 -5.08
N LEU A 73 -5.22 -9.89 -4.40
CA LEU A 73 -6.46 -9.45 -5.05
C LEU A 73 -6.34 -8.12 -5.78
N GLU A 74 -5.44 -7.23 -5.34
CA GLU A 74 -5.31 -5.88 -5.89
C GLU A 74 -4.03 -5.69 -6.71
N PHE A 75 -3.21 -6.72 -6.88
CA PHE A 75 -1.93 -6.58 -7.58
C PHE A 75 -2.11 -6.31 -9.08
N ASP A 76 -3.15 -6.87 -9.69
CA ASP A 76 -3.54 -6.54 -11.06
C ASP A 76 -3.96 -5.05 -11.19
N THR A 77 -4.68 -4.52 -10.20
CA THR A 77 -5.02 -3.08 -10.14
C THR A 77 -3.76 -2.22 -10.10
N TYR A 78 -2.72 -2.66 -9.39
CA TYR A 78 -1.42 -1.97 -9.37
C TYR A 78 -0.75 -2.01 -10.74
N GLY A 79 -0.71 -3.17 -11.41
CA GLY A 79 -0.19 -3.32 -12.77
C GLY A 79 -0.91 -2.43 -13.79
N ASP A 80 -2.23 -2.33 -13.65
CA ASP A 80 -3.08 -1.51 -14.51
C ASP A 80 -2.73 -0.01 -14.43
N THR A 81 -2.20 0.48 -13.31
CA THR A 81 -1.78 1.89 -13.18
C THR A 81 -0.70 2.32 -14.18
N TYR A 82 0.05 1.37 -14.75
CA TYR A 82 1.10 1.65 -15.74
C TYR A 82 0.61 1.71 -17.18
N SER A 83 -0.61 1.23 -17.45
CA SER A 83 -1.12 1.08 -18.82
C SER A 83 -2.54 1.62 -19.03
N LYS A 84 -3.26 1.94 -17.95
CA LYS A 84 -4.66 2.36 -17.97
C LYS A 84 -4.89 3.60 -17.10
N ILE A 85 -5.96 4.33 -17.43
CA ILE A 85 -6.50 5.38 -16.56
C ILE A 85 -7.36 4.70 -15.50
N ILE A 86 -7.09 5.01 -14.23
CA ILE A 86 -7.85 4.47 -13.11
C ILE A 86 -9.04 5.37 -12.81
N ASP A 87 -10.21 4.76 -12.63
CA ASP A 87 -11.41 5.50 -12.25
C ASP A 87 -11.45 5.81 -10.74
N LYS A 88 -12.39 6.67 -10.36
CA LYS A 88 -12.59 7.08 -8.97
C LYS A 88 -12.91 5.88 -8.07
N THR A 89 -13.75 4.96 -8.53
CA THR A 89 -14.24 3.82 -7.74
C THR A 89 -13.11 2.85 -7.37
N THR A 90 -12.24 2.57 -8.33
CA THR A 90 -11.05 1.74 -8.15
C THR A 90 -10.08 2.42 -7.20
N CYS A 91 -9.82 3.72 -7.39
CA CYS A 91 -8.96 4.47 -6.48
C CYS A 91 -9.49 4.49 -5.03
N GLU A 92 -10.80 4.66 -4.85
CA GLU A 92 -11.46 4.63 -3.54
C GLU A 92 -11.33 3.27 -2.85
N ARG A 93 -11.36 2.17 -3.62
CA ARG A 93 -11.17 0.82 -3.08
C ARG A 93 -9.79 0.67 -2.45
N ILE A 94 -8.74 1.06 -3.18
CA ILE A 94 -7.35 1.01 -2.68
C ILE A 94 -7.15 1.99 -1.51
N LYS A 95 -7.75 3.18 -1.59
CA LYS A 95 -7.72 4.16 -0.49
C LYS A 95 -8.28 3.56 0.81
N LYS A 96 -9.43 2.88 0.75
CA LYS A 96 -10.06 2.26 1.93
C LYS A 96 -9.17 1.18 2.55
N ILE A 97 -8.52 0.36 1.73
CA ILE A 97 -7.54 -0.64 2.20
C ILE A 97 -6.43 0.04 3.01
N VAL A 98 -5.81 1.08 2.46
CA VAL A 98 -4.75 1.84 3.14
C VAL A 98 -5.25 2.46 4.46
N GLU A 99 -6.45 3.03 4.47
CA GLU A 99 -7.03 3.63 5.67
C GLU A 99 -7.34 2.58 6.75
N ASN A 100 -7.86 1.42 6.36
CA ASN A 100 -8.08 0.30 7.25
C ASN A 100 -6.76 -0.19 7.88
N ASP A 101 -5.72 -0.33 7.08
CA ASP A 101 -4.41 -0.79 7.53
C ASP A 101 -3.71 0.21 8.47
N ILE A 102 -3.75 1.51 8.16
CA ILE A 102 -3.25 2.55 9.05
C ILE A 102 -3.91 2.45 10.44
N ASN A 103 -5.23 2.25 10.46
CA ASN A 103 -6.00 2.13 11.70
C ASN A 103 -5.69 0.82 12.43
N LYS A 104 -5.73 -0.32 11.72
CA LYS A 104 -5.48 -1.68 12.24
C LYS A 104 -4.11 -1.78 12.91
N TYR A 105 -3.08 -1.25 12.25
CA TYR A 105 -1.69 -1.33 12.74
C TYR A 105 -1.25 -0.10 13.54
N LYS A 106 -2.17 0.81 13.85
CA LYS A 106 -1.94 2.00 14.68
C LYS A 106 -0.73 2.82 14.19
N ILE A 107 -0.64 3.04 12.88
CA ILE A 107 0.41 3.88 12.29
C ILE A 107 0.13 5.33 12.66
N LYS A 108 0.99 5.90 13.52
CA LYS A 108 0.88 7.26 14.06
C LYS A 108 2.24 7.95 14.05
N GLU A 109 2.23 9.29 14.10
CA GLU A 109 3.43 10.12 14.24
C GLU A 109 4.22 9.80 15.52
#